data_AF-A0A830E0C9-F1
#
_entry.id   AF-A0A830E0C9-F1
#
_cell.length_a   1.000
_cell.length_b   1.000
_cell.length_c   1.000
_cell.angle_alpha   90.00
_cell.angle_beta   90.00
_cell.angle_gamma   90.00
#
_symmetry.space_group_name_H-M   'P 1'
#
loop_
_entity.id
_entity.type
_entity.pdbx_description
1 polymer ?
#
loop_
_entity_poly.entity_id
_entity_poly.type
_entity_poly.pdbx_seq_one_letter_code
_entity_poly.pdbx_strand_id
1 'polypeptide(L)'
;MAILNKLLSIIEDMTRRLDEFVDRGYDLSNWRDQLASIHALQVQAQAFIDLCQRLLSNMGVTAEGYSGIARRLRDMGLVTSEEEALVRS
;
A
#
# COMPACT_ATOMS: atom_id res chain seq x y z
N MET A 1 15.18 -6.69 8.91
CA MET A 1 14.30 -5.79 9.69
C MET A 1 14.39 -4.32 9.26
N ALA A 2 15.58 -3.72 9.11
CA ALA A 2 15.72 -2.29 8.76
C ALA A 2 14.87 -1.83 7.54
N ILE A 3 14.76 -2.64 6.50
CA ILE A 3 13.94 -2.30 5.32
C ILE A 3 12.44 -2.34 5.60
N LEU A 4 11.96 -3.27 6.43
CA LEU A 4 10.53 -3.35 6.80
C LEU A 4 10.14 -2.12 7.62
N ASN A 5 10.98 -1.71 8.57
CA ASN A 5 10.76 -0.50 9.36
C ASN A 5 10.73 0.75 8.47
N LYS A 6 11.60 0.82 7.46
CA LYS A 6 11.60 1.92 6.49
C LYS A 6 10.30 1.96 5.67
N LEU A 7 9.83 0.81 5.19
CA LEU A 7 8.58 0.71 4.44
C LEU A 7 7.37 1.11 5.30
N LEU A 8 7.32 0.64 6.55
CA LEU A 8 6.28 1.04 7.51
C LEU A 8 6.30 2.56 7.77
N SER A 9 7.47 3.14 7.97
CA SER A 9 7.61 4.60 8.16
C SER A 9 7.15 5.38 6.93
N ILE A 10 7.40 4.89 5.71
CA ILE A 10 6.88 5.53 4.48
C ILE A 10 5.35 5.48 4.46
N ILE A 11 4.75 4.34 4.80
CA ILE A 11 3.29 4.18 4.86
C ILE A 11 2.70 5.17 5.88
N GLU A 12 3.26 5.23 7.09
CA GLU A 12 2.83 6.15 8.16
C GLU A 12 2.95 7.62 7.72
N ASP A 13 4.09 7.99 7.13
CA ASP A 13 4.31 9.35 6.63
C ASP A 13 3.32 9.74 5.54
N MET A 14 3.00 8.83 4.63
CA MET A 14 2.01 9.09 3.57
C MET A 14 0.59 9.16 4.13
N THR A 15 0.23 8.28 5.08
CA THR A 15 -1.07 8.35 5.77
C THR A 15 -1.25 9.71 6.41
N ARG A 16 -0.27 10.15 7.23
CA ARG A 16 -0.32 11.45 7.90
C ARG A 16 -0.46 12.62 6.91
N ARG A 17 0.25 12.59 5.79
CA ARG A 17 0.16 13.64 4.76
C ARG A 17 -1.22 13.67 4.09
N LEU A 18 -1.81 12.50 3.84
CA LEU A 18 -3.16 12.39 3.30
C LEU A 18 -4.19 12.90 4.30
N ASP A 19 -4.08 12.54 5.58
CA ASP A 19 -4.96 13.03 6.64
C ASP A 19 -4.86 14.57 6.77
N GLU A 20 -3.66 15.12 6.83
CA GLU A 20 -3.45 16.58 6.85
C GLU A 20 -4.06 17.28 5.62
N PHE A 21 -4.01 16.63 4.46
CA PHE A 21 -4.58 17.17 3.23
C PHE A 21 -6.11 17.14 3.24
N VAL A 22 -6.69 16.08 3.80
CA VAL A 22 -8.14 15.96 4.03
C VAL A 22 -8.62 17.02 5.03
N ASP A 23 -7.91 17.17 6.15
CA ASP A 23 -8.27 18.09 7.24
C ASP A 23 -8.22 19.56 6.81
N ARG A 24 -7.31 19.92 5.91
CA ARG A 24 -7.21 21.29 5.36
C ARG A 24 -8.32 21.63 4.37
N GLY A 25 -9.10 20.63 3.93
CA GLY A 25 -10.02 20.74 2.81
C GLY A 25 -9.26 20.71 1.48
N TYR A 26 -9.71 19.85 0.58
CA TYR A 26 -9.11 19.67 -0.74
C TYR A 26 -10.10 20.01 -1.85
N ASP A 27 -9.57 20.52 -2.96
CA ASP A 27 -10.32 20.78 -4.17
C ASP A 27 -9.91 19.78 -5.26
N LEU A 28 -10.77 18.81 -5.56
CA LEU A 28 -10.52 17.84 -6.63
C LEU A 28 -10.60 18.42 -8.05
N SER A 29 -11.09 19.66 -8.19
CA SER A 29 -11.03 20.39 -9.45
C SER A 29 -9.68 21.11 -9.64
N ASN A 30 -8.91 21.26 -8.56
CA ASN A 30 -7.55 21.78 -8.61
C ASN A 30 -6.57 20.67 -8.98
N TRP A 31 -6.01 20.77 -10.18
CA TRP A 31 -5.04 19.82 -10.73
C TRP A 31 -3.85 19.54 -9.80
N ARG A 32 -3.32 20.56 -9.14
CA ARG A 32 -2.15 20.40 -8.26
C ARG A 32 -2.51 19.54 -7.05
N ASP A 33 -3.64 19.84 -6.45
CA ASP A 33 -4.14 19.17 -5.25
C ASP A 33 -4.50 17.71 -5.60
N GLN A 34 -5.17 17.48 -6.74
CA GLN A 34 -5.44 16.15 -7.28
C GLN A 34 -4.16 15.33 -7.52
N LEU A 35 -3.16 15.90 -8.19
CA LEU A 35 -1.89 15.21 -8.45
C LEU A 35 -1.14 14.89 -7.16
N ALA A 36 -1.15 15.80 -6.18
CA ALA A 36 -0.50 15.57 -4.90
C ALA A 36 -1.14 14.39 -4.15
N SER A 37 -2.48 14.29 -4.13
CA SER A 37 -3.19 13.17 -3.52
C SER A 37 -2.90 11.85 -4.25
N ILE A 38 -2.97 11.85 -5.58
CA ILE A 38 -2.67 10.66 -6.38
C ILE A 38 -1.24 10.18 -6.13
N HIS A 39 -0.28 11.10 -6.11
CA HIS A 39 1.11 10.75 -5.89
C HIS A 39 1.35 10.17 -4.49
N ALA A 40 0.77 10.77 -3.45
CA ALA A 40 0.87 10.25 -2.08
C ALA A 40 0.25 8.84 -1.96
N LEU A 41 -0.92 8.62 -2.56
CA LEU A 41 -1.57 7.30 -2.61
C LEU A 41 -0.72 6.27 -3.36
N GLN A 42 -0.11 6.65 -4.49
CA GLN A 42 0.77 5.77 -5.25
C GLN A 42 2.02 5.36 -4.45
N VAL A 43 2.66 6.31 -3.75
CA VAL A 43 3.83 6.02 -2.91
C VAL A 43 3.44 5.10 -1.75
N GLN A 44 2.30 5.36 -1.10
CA GLN A 44 1.80 4.54 0.01
C GLN A 44 1.48 3.11 -0.46
N ALA A 45 0.76 2.97 -1.57
CA ALA A 45 0.42 1.67 -2.15
C ALA A 45 1.67 0.86 -2.53
N GLN A 46 2.66 1.50 -3.17
CA GLN A 46 3.90 0.84 -3.54
C GLN A 46 4.69 0.37 -2.30
N ALA A 47 4.79 1.21 -1.27
CA ALA A 47 5.47 0.84 -0.02
C ALA A 47 4.79 -0.35 0.68
N PHE A 48 3.46 -0.41 0.64
CA PHE A 48 2.69 -1.54 1.16
C PHE A 48 2.92 -2.82 0.35
N ILE A 49 2.90 -2.73 -0.97
CA ILE A 49 3.21 -3.86 -1.87
C ILE A 49 4.61 -4.41 -1.59
N ASP A 50 5.61 -3.54 -1.50
CA ASP A 50 6.99 -3.92 -1.22
C ASP A 50 7.11 -4.57 0.17
N LEU A 51 6.33 -4.09 1.16
CA LEU A 51 6.30 -4.67 2.50
C LEU A 51 5.78 -6.11 2.44
N CYS A 52 4.63 -6.34 1.80
CA CYS A 52 4.05 -7.67 1.64
C CYS A 52 4.97 -8.61 0.85
N GLN A 53 5.56 -8.14 -0.25
CA GLN A 53 6.52 -8.90 -1.05
C GLN A 53 7.73 -9.33 -0.19
N ARG A 54 8.24 -8.42 0.65
CA ARG A 54 9.39 -8.69 1.52
C ARG A 54 9.03 -9.65 2.65
N LEU A 55 7.84 -9.55 3.21
CA LEU A 55 7.33 -10.50 4.21
C LEU A 55 7.21 -11.90 3.62
N LEU A 56 6.56 -12.04 2.45
CA LEU A 56 6.46 -13.33 1.74
C LEU A 56 7.86 -13.90 1.42
N SER A 57 8.78 -13.07 0.94
CA SER A 57 10.16 -13.49 0.65
C SER A 57 10.90 -13.97 1.90
N ASN A 58 10.72 -13.31 3.05
CA ASN A 58 11.31 -13.75 4.32
C ASN A 58 10.73 -15.09 4.80
N MET A 59 9.52 -15.44 4.36
CA MET A 59 8.87 -16.73 4.61
C MET A 59 9.21 -17.80 3.55
N GLY A 60 10.07 -17.48 2.59
CA GLY A 60 10.44 -18.39 1.49
C GLY A 60 9.35 -18.52 0.41
N VAL A 61 8.36 -17.62 0.39
CA VAL A 61 7.25 -17.62 -0.56
C VAL A 61 7.51 -16.60 -1.65
N THR A 62 7.45 -17.04 -2.90
CA THR A 62 7.51 -16.15 -4.07
C THR A 62 6.09 -15.80 -4.55
N ALA A 63 5.94 -14.54 -4.96
CA ALA A 63 4.73 -13.99 -5.53
C ALA A 63 5.09 -13.10 -6.72
N GLU A 64 4.31 -13.20 -7.80
CA GLU A 64 4.45 -12.38 -9.00
C GLU A 64 3.35 -11.35 -9.05
N GLY A 65 3.73 -10.07 -9.10
CA GLY A 65 2.79 -8.96 -9.17
C GLY A 65 1.90 -8.82 -7.93
N TYR A 66 1.10 -7.76 -7.93
CA TYR A 66 0.28 -7.38 -6.77
C TYR A 66 -0.83 -8.41 -6.46
N SER A 67 -1.52 -8.89 -7.49
CA SER A 67 -2.53 -9.94 -7.34
C SER A 67 -1.95 -11.27 -6.84
N GLY A 68 -0.72 -11.59 -7.22
CA GLY A 68 0.00 -12.75 -6.72
C GLY A 68 0.29 -12.66 -5.23
N ILE A 69 0.69 -11.48 -4.74
CA ILE A 69 0.92 -11.22 -3.31
C ILE A 69 -0.37 -11.43 -2.52
N ALA A 70 -1.48 -10.81 -2.92
CA ALA A 70 -2.76 -10.92 -2.24
C ALA A 70 -3.23 -12.38 -2.15
N ARG A 71 -3.13 -13.13 -3.26
CA ARG A 71 -3.44 -14.57 -3.28
C ARG A 71 -2.59 -15.36 -2.29
N ARG A 72 -1.27 -15.11 -2.24
CA ARG A 72 -0.37 -15.82 -1.32
C ARG A 72 -0.69 -15.49 0.15
N LEU A 73 -0.97 -14.23 0.47
CA LEU A 73 -1.38 -13.83 1.82
C LEU A 73 -2.70 -14.51 2.22
N ARG A 74 -3.65 -14.65 1.30
CA ARG A 74 -4.91 -15.37 1.52
C ARG A 74 -4.67 -16.85 1.80
N ASP A 75 -3.85 -17.50 0.98
CA ASP A 75 -3.50 -18.93 1.15
C ASP A 75 -2.86 -19.20 2.53
N MET A 76 -2.25 -18.18 3.14
CA MET A 76 -1.62 -18.22 4.45
C MET A 76 -2.56 -17.78 5.60
N GLY A 77 -3.81 -17.44 5.30
CA GLY A 77 -4.80 -16.97 6.27
C GLY A 77 -4.54 -15.58 6.85
N LEU A 78 -3.69 -14.77 6.20
CA LEU A 78 -3.33 -13.43 6.65
C LEU A 78 -4.28 -12.35 6.12
N VAL A 79 -5.00 -12.64 5.04
CA VAL A 79 -6.08 -11.80 4.49
C VAL A 79 -7.25 -12.67 4.07
N THR A 80 -8.43 -12.09 4.05
CA THR A 80 -9.69 -12.72 3.63
C THR A 80 -9.81 -12.76 2.10
N SER A 81 -10.77 -13.55 1.60
CA SER A 81 -11.09 -13.58 0.16
C SER A 81 -11.73 -12.27 -0.32
N GLU A 82 -12.39 -11.53 0.56
CA GLU A 82 -12.94 -10.20 0.26
C GLU A 82 -11.81 -9.19 0.04
N GLU A 83 -10.82 -9.19 0.93
CA GLU A 83 -9.62 -8.36 0.81
C GLU A 83 -8.80 -8.71 -0.44
N GLU A 84 -8.65 -10.00 -0.78
CA GLU A 84 -8.01 -10.41 -2.05
C GLU A 84 -8.77 -9.86 -3.28
N ALA A 85 -10.11 -9.86 -3.24
CA ALA A 85 -10.94 -9.43 -4.36
C ALA A 85 -10.80 -7.94 -4.68
N LEU A 86 -10.55 -7.10 -3.66
CA LEU A 86 -10.29 -5.65 -3.85
C LEU A 86 -9.06 -5.36 -4.72
N VAL A 87 -8.19 -6.35 -4.89
CA VAL A 87 -6.90 -6.24 -5.57
C VAL A 87 -6.91 -6.80 -7.00
N ARG A 88 -8.02 -7.45 -7.38
CA ARG A 88 -8.16 -8.16 -8.66
C ARG A 88 -8.79 -7.31 -9.77
N SER A 89 -9.30 -6.12 -9.46
CA SER A 89 -9.91 -5.17 -10.41
C SER A 89 -8.88 -4.31 -11.12
#